data_AF-A0A1N6DMP5-F1
#
_entry.id   AF-A0A1N6DMP5-F1
#
_cell.length_a   1.000
_cell.length_b   1.000
_cell.length_c   1.000
_cell.angle_alpha   90.00
_cell.angle_beta   90.00
_cell.angle_gamma   90.00
#
_symmetry.space_group_name_H-M   'P 1'
#
loop_
_entity.id
_entity.type
_entity.pdbx_description
1 polymer ?
#
loop_
_entity_poly.entity_id
_entity_poly.type
_entity_poly.pdbx_seq_one_letter_code
_entity_poly.pdbx_strand_id
1 'polypeptide(L)'
;MKRIAIAIAFLLLAELLYAGPYENGLKAYENGNFKEAVKWFKEAAEQGHAEAQYKLGLMYDNGQGVRQDKSKAKMLFGQACDNGFQRGCDGYRILNK
;
A
#
# COMPACT_ATOMS: atom_id res chain seq x y z
N MET A 1 4.09 37.13 16.05
CA MET A 1 5.03 36.47 15.11
C MET A 1 5.73 35.24 15.70
N LYS A 2 6.27 35.25 16.93
CA LYS A 2 6.94 34.06 17.53
C LYS A 2 6.02 32.87 17.87
N ARG A 3 4.72 33.09 18.14
CA ARG A 3 3.77 32.01 18.49
C ARG A 3 3.28 31.18 17.29
N ILE A 4 3.31 31.74 16.09
CA ILE A 4 2.88 31.06 14.85
C ILE A 4 3.98 30.14 14.33
N ALA A 5 5.25 30.54 14.47
CA ALA A 5 6.40 29.72 14.06
C ALA A 5 6.55 28.40 14.84
N ILE A 6 6.15 28.37 16.13
CA ILE A 6 6.22 27.16 16.96
C ILE A 6 5.18 26.12 16.51
N ALA A 7 3.95 26.54 16.20
CA ALA A 7 2.89 25.63 15.76
C ALA A 7 3.17 24.99 14.39
N ILE A 8 3.79 25.73 13.47
CA ILE A 8 4.18 25.22 12.14
C ILE A 8 5.34 24.20 12.26
N ALA A 9 6.28 24.40 13.20
CA ALA A 9 7.35 23.44 13.44
C ALA A 9 6.83 22.10 14.03
N PHE A 10 5.77 22.12 14.85
CA PHE A 10 5.16 20.88 15.38
C PHE A 10 4.43 20.05 14.31
N LEU A 11 3.84 20.69 13.28
CA LEU A 11 3.21 19.99 12.15
C LEU A 11 4.26 19.35 11.23
N LEU A 12 5.37 20.04 10.95
CA LEU A 12 6.46 19.49 10.13
C LEU A 12 7.23 18.35 10.82
N LEU A 13 7.29 18.34 12.15
CA LEU A 13 7.96 17.26 12.90
C LEU A 13 7.11 15.98 13.01
N ALA A 14 5.80 16.06 12.84
CA ALA A 14 4.91 14.88 12.91
C ALA A 14 5.14 13.91 11.74
N GLU A 15 5.49 14.43 10.56
CA GLU A 15 5.83 13.61 9.38
C GLU A 15 7.12 12.81 9.58
N LEU A 16 8.04 13.27 10.45
CA LEU A 16 9.33 12.61 10.70
C LEU A 16 9.26 11.46 11.72
N LEU A 17 8.12 11.26 12.40
CA LEU A 17 7.96 10.26 13.46
C LEU A 17 6.83 9.24 13.21
N TYR A 18 6.00 9.44 12.18
CA TYR A 18 4.87 8.56 11.91
C TYR A 18 5.17 7.62 10.74
N ALA A 19 5.30 6.32 11.04
CA ALA A 19 5.31 5.29 10.00
C ALA A 19 3.96 5.31 9.27
N GLY A 20 3.99 5.57 7.96
CA GLY A 20 2.79 5.64 7.14
C GLY A 20 2.08 4.29 7.02
N PRO A 21 0.87 4.28 6.43
CA PRO A 21 0.11 3.05 6.26
C PRO A 21 0.88 2.00 5.43
N TYR A 22 1.71 2.41 4.49
CA TYR A 22 2.52 1.47 3.72
C TYR A 22 3.57 0.76 4.58
N GLU A 23 4.31 1.51 5.40
CA GLU A 23 5.34 0.99 6.30
C GLU A 23 4.75 0.07 7.37
N ASN A 24 3.58 0.44 7.92
CA ASN A 24 2.84 -0.42 8.84
C ASN A 24 2.40 -1.73 8.18
N GLY A 25 1.99 -1.66 6.91
CA GLY A 25 1.66 -2.83 6.10
C GLY A 25 2.86 -3.74 5.86
N LEU A 26 4.03 -3.18 5.53
CA LEU A 26 5.28 -3.92 5.37
C LEU A 26 5.67 -4.63 6.67
N LYS A 27 5.68 -3.91 7.79
CA LYS A 27 6.01 -4.48 9.10
C LYS A 27 5.07 -5.63 9.48
N ALA A 28 3.77 -5.45 9.25
CA ALA A 28 2.80 -6.51 9.49
C ALA A 28 3.02 -7.73 8.58
N TYR A 29 3.36 -7.50 7.31
CA TYR A 29 3.63 -8.56 6.33
C TYR A 29 4.88 -9.36 6.71
N GLU A 30 5.96 -8.68 7.09
CA GLU A 30 7.22 -9.29 7.54
C GLU A 30 7.05 -10.13 8.80
N ASN A 31 6.20 -9.67 9.73
CA ASN A 31 5.84 -10.41 10.94
C ASN A 31 4.85 -11.57 10.67
N GLY A 32 4.47 -11.82 9.41
CA GLY A 32 3.50 -12.85 9.04
C GLY A 32 2.05 -12.53 9.42
N ASN A 33 1.76 -11.33 9.91
CA ASN A 33 0.40 -10.89 10.22
C ASN A 33 -0.32 -10.39 8.96
N PHE A 34 -0.66 -11.33 8.07
CA PHE A 34 -1.22 -11.00 6.77
C PHE A 34 -2.58 -10.27 6.83
N LYS A 35 -3.41 -10.54 7.85
CA LYS A 35 -4.69 -9.82 8.00
C LYS A 35 -4.47 -8.34 8.30
N GLU A 36 -3.49 -8.03 9.13
CA GLU A 36 -3.13 -6.65 9.44
C GLU A 36 -2.43 -5.97 8.26
N ALA A 37 -1.54 -6.68 7.56
CA ALA A 37 -0.90 -6.16 6.35
C ALA A 37 -1.92 -5.78 5.27
N VAL A 38 -2.96 -6.60 5.06
CA VAL A 38 -4.06 -6.29 4.13
C VAL A 38 -4.77 -4.99 4.51
N LYS A 39 -5.02 -4.77 5.81
CA LYS A 39 -5.69 -3.54 6.28
C LYS A 39 -4.86 -2.32 5.93
N TRP A 40 -3.57 -2.35 6.25
CA TRP A 40 -2.66 -1.23 6.03
C TRP A 40 -2.37 -0.98 4.54
N PHE A 41 -2.17 -2.05 3.76
CA PHE A 41 -1.99 -1.89 2.31
C PHE A 41 -3.25 -1.39 1.62
N LYS A 42 -4.46 -1.72 2.10
CA LYS A 42 -5.70 -1.10 1.59
C LYS A 42 -5.70 0.40 1.80
N GLU A 43 -5.38 0.84 3.02
CA GLU A 43 -5.35 2.27 3.36
C GLU A 43 -4.34 3.05 2.51
N ALA A 44 -3.15 2.50 2.29
CA ALA A 44 -2.15 3.09 1.39
C ALA A 44 -2.58 3.02 -0.09
N ALA A 45 -3.20 1.92 -0.52
CA ALA A 45 -3.66 1.74 -1.89
C ALA A 45 -4.79 2.70 -2.27
N GLU A 46 -5.69 3.01 -1.33
CA GLU A 46 -6.77 4.01 -1.46
C GLU A 46 -6.21 5.43 -1.65
N GLN A 47 -5.00 5.70 -1.15
CA GLN A 47 -4.27 6.95 -1.36
C GLN A 47 -3.46 6.98 -2.67
N GLY A 48 -3.59 5.95 -3.51
CA GLY A 48 -2.86 5.86 -4.78
C GLY A 48 -1.43 5.35 -4.64
N HIS A 49 -1.01 4.84 -3.49
CA HIS A 49 0.35 4.32 -3.30
C HIS A 49 0.56 3.07 -4.17
N ALA A 50 1.25 3.24 -5.29
CA ALA A 50 1.35 2.23 -6.35
C ALA A 50 1.95 0.90 -5.88
N GLU A 51 2.99 0.94 -5.04
CA GLU A 51 3.57 -0.28 -4.49
C GLU A 51 2.62 -0.98 -3.50
N ALA A 52 1.78 -0.24 -2.77
CA ALA A 52 0.81 -0.82 -1.86
C ALA A 52 -0.32 -1.52 -2.64
N GLN A 53 -0.76 -0.92 -3.76
CA GLN A 53 -1.68 -1.55 -4.70
C GLN A 53 -1.10 -2.86 -5.23
N TYR A 54 0.18 -2.88 -5.63
CA TYR A 54 0.85 -4.11 -6.07
C TYR A 54 0.95 -5.17 -4.95
N LYS A 55 1.37 -4.79 -3.74
CA LYS A 55 1.45 -5.73 -2.60
C LYS A 55 0.09 -6.30 -2.26
N LEU A 56 -0.95 -5.46 -2.20
CA LEU A 56 -2.31 -5.92 -1.97
C LEU A 56 -2.81 -6.83 -3.09
N GLY A 57 -2.45 -6.55 -4.34
CA GLY A 57 -2.71 -7.40 -5.50
C GLY A 57 -2.11 -8.80 -5.33
N LEU A 58 -0.84 -8.89 -4.92
CA LEU A 58 -0.20 -10.18 -4.61
C LEU A 58 -0.90 -10.91 -3.46
N MET A 59 -1.37 -10.20 -2.44
CA MET A 59 -2.08 -10.84 -1.32
C MET A 59 -3.43 -11.43 -1.76
N TYR A 60 -4.16 -10.75 -2.65
CA TYR A 60 -5.37 -11.29 -3.26
C TYR A 60 -5.07 -12.44 -4.23
N ASP A 61 -3.98 -12.40 -4.99
CA ASP A 61 -3.60 -13.48 -5.90
C ASP A 61 -3.18 -14.75 -5.15
N ASN A 62 -2.52 -14.60 -4.00
CA ASN A 62 -2.04 -15.74 -3.20
C ASN A 62 -3.01 -16.15 -2.07
N GLY A 63 -4.06 -15.38 -1.79
CA GLY A 63 -4.94 -15.61 -0.66
C GLY A 63 -4.27 -15.39 0.71
N GLN A 64 -3.30 -14.49 0.79
CA GLN A 64 -2.60 -14.17 2.04
C GLN A 64 -3.44 -13.18 2.86
N GLY A 65 -3.95 -13.62 4.01
CA GLY A 65 -4.77 -12.77 4.89
C GLY A 65 -6.15 -12.38 4.35
N VAL A 66 -6.46 -12.75 3.10
CA VAL A 66 -7.74 -12.58 2.41
C VAL A 66 -8.09 -13.83 1.63
N ARG A 67 -9.36 -14.00 1.28
CA ARG A 67 -9.75 -15.00 0.29
C ARG A 67 -9.10 -14.67 -1.05
N GLN A 68 -8.55 -15.68 -1.72
CA GLN A 68 -7.98 -15.52 -3.06
C GLN A 68 -9.01 -14.94 -4.03
N ASP A 69 -8.62 -13.92 -4.78
CA ASP A 69 -9.44 -13.25 -5.78
C ASP A 69 -8.53 -12.68 -6.89
N LYS A 70 -8.40 -13.45 -7.97
CA LYS A 70 -7.57 -13.07 -9.12
C LYS A 70 -8.10 -11.86 -9.88
N SER A 71 -9.43 -11.65 -9.88
CA SER A 71 -10.04 -10.49 -10.54
C SER A 71 -9.65 -9.20 -9.80
N LYS A 72 -9.75 -9.22 -8.47
CA LYS A 72 -9.33 -8.11 -7.63
C LYS A 72 -7.82 -7.89 -7.68
N ALA A 73 -7.02 -8.95 -7.69
CA ALA A 73 -5.57 -8.85 -7.87
C ALA A 73 -5.21 -8.15 -9.18
N LYS A 74 -5.82 -8.58 -10.29
CA LYS A 74 -5.64 -7.96 -11.60
C LYS A 74 -6.00 -6.47 -11.59
N MET A 75 -7.14 -6.09 -10.98
CA MET A 75 -7.54 -4.68 -10.87
C MET A 75 -6.49 -3.84 -10.14
N LEU A 76 -5.99 -4.33 -9.00
CA LEU A 76 -4.97 -3.66 -8.20
C LEU A 76 -3.63 -3.55 -8.94
N PHE A 77 -3.25 -4.56 -9.71
CA PHE A 77 -2.06 -4.51 -10.57
C PHE A 77 -2.20 -3.46 -11.67
N GLY A 78 -3.39 -3.33 -12.26
CA GLY A 78 -3.70 -2.27 -13.22
C GLY A 78 -3.56 -0.88 -12.59
N GLN A 79 -4.14 -0.67 -11.41
CA GLN A 79 -4.00 0.60 -10.68
C GLN A 79 -2.54 0.93 -10.35
N ALA A 80 -1.77 -0.07 -9.91
CA ALA A 80 -0.34 0.11 -9.66
C ALA A 80 0.41 0.50 -10.94
N CYS A 81 0.07 -0.11 -12.08
CA CYS A 81 0.62 0.23 -13.39
C CYS A 81 0.28 1.68 -13.79
N ASP A 82 -0.99 2.07 -13.64
CA ASP A 82 -1.47 3.42 -13.96
C ASP A 82 -0.78 4.49 -13.10
N ASN A 83 -0.42 4.16 -11.86
CA ASN A 83 0.37 5.00 -10.96
C ASN A 83 1.89 4.86 -11.16
N GLY A 84 2.34 4.32 -12.31
CA GLY A 84 3.74 4.28 -12.72
C GLY A 84 4.59 3.15 -12.13
N PHE A 85 3.98 2.19 -11.42
CA PHE A 85 4.71 1.06 -10.85
C PHE A 85 4.78 -0.11 -11.83
N GLN A 86 5.94 -0.24 -12.49
CA GLN A 86 6.16 -1.22 -13.57
C GLN A 86 5.80 -2.66 -13.19
N ARG A 87 6.07 -3.10 -11.95
CA ARG A 87 5.71 -4.46 -11.49
C ARG A 87 4.19 -4.68 -11.47
N GLY A 88 3.40 -3.62 -11.30
CA GLY A 88 1.96 -3.64 -11.51
C GLY A 88 1.61 -4.02 -12.95
N CYS A 89 2.25 -3.40 -13.94
CA CYS A 89 2.02 -3.72 -15.35
C CYS A 89 2.38 -5.19 -15.67
N ASP A 90 3.48 -5.68 -15.11
CA ASP A 90 3.90 -7.08 -15.26
C ASP A 90 2.88 -8.04 -14.64
N GLY A 91 2.43 -7.78 -13.42
CA GLY A 91 1.40 -8.56 -12.74
C GLY A 91 0.07 -8.57 -13.50
N TYR A 92 -0.36 -7.40 -13.99
CA TYR A 92 -1.57 -7.27 -14.82
C TYR A 92 -1.47 -8.13 -16.08
N ARG A 93 -0.32 -8.13 -16.75
CA ARG A 93 -0.10 -8.92 -17.97
C ARG A 93 -0.04 -10.42 -17.67
N ILE A 94 0.54 -10.84 -16.54
CA ILE A 94 0.58 -12.26 -16.13
C ILE A 94 -0.83 -12.82 -15.95
N LEU A 95 -1.73 -12.07 -15.31
CA LEU A 95 -3.12 -12.50 -15.08
C LEU A 95 -4.06 -12.34 -16.30
N ASN A 96 -3.53 -11.95 -17.46
CA ASN A 96 -4.26 -11.80 -18.72
C ASN A 96 -3.88 -12.84 -19.79
N LYS A 97 -2.94 -13.73 -19.47
CA LYS A 97 -2.55 -14.85 -20.33
C LYS A 97 -3.33 -16.09 -19.94
#